data_AF-A0A317ZDK5-F1
#
_entry.id   AF-A0A317ZDK5-F1
#
_cell.length_a   1.000
_cell.length_b   1.000
_cell.length_c   1.000
_cell.angle_alpha   90.00
_cell.angle_beta   90.00
_cell.angle_gamma   90.00
#
_symmetry.space_group_name_H-M   'P 1'
#
loop_
_entity.id
_entity.type
_entity.pdbx_description
1 polymer ?
#
loop_
_entity_poly.entity_id
_entity_poly.type
_entity_poly.pdbx_seq_one_letter_code
_entity_poly.pdbx_strand_id
1 'polypeptide(L)'
;RDHRSLIFGKRASDRSVSEISRKKALKVLEKEDALLPKATVLRCRVRYFTDGAILGSQDFVRSYAGAWQREKKRKYPPKPNLLRGADWQDLATIQGLRMQVFG
;
A
#
# COMPACT_ATOMS: atom_id res chain seq x y z
N ARG A 1 9.68 17.83 -14.18
CA ARG A 1 9.23 16.43 -14.42
C ARG A 1 10.02 15.42 -13.56
N ASP A 2 11.00 15.88 -12.78
CA ASP A 2 12.01 15.03 -12.12
C ASP A 2 11.59 14.40 -10.79
N HIS A 3 10.50 14.89 -10.17
CA HIS A 3 10.03 14.33 -8.89
C HIS A 3 9.64 12.85 -9.02
N ARG A 4 9.13 12.40 -10.18
CA ARG A 4 8.69 11.01 -10.38
C ARG A 4 9.84 10.01 -10.33
N SER A 5 11.02 10.36 -10.85
CA SER A 5 12.19 9.47 -10.86
C SER A 5 12.85 9.34 -9.49
N LEU A 6 12.68 10.34 -8.62
CA LEU A 6 13.18 10.31 -7.23
C LEU A 6 12.30 9.46 -6.31
N ILE A 7 11.03 9.25 -6.68
CA ILE A 7 10.02 8.56 -5.86
C ILE A 7 9.77 7.13 -6.38
N PHE A 8 9.95 6.87 -7.69
CA PHE A 8 9.55 5.61 -8.34
C PHE A 8 10.72 4.93 -9.11
N GLY A 9 10.76 3.58 -9.11
CA GLY A 9 11.70 2.76 -9.90
C GLY A 9 13.08 2.50 -9.26
N LYS A 10 14.01 1.83 -9.97
CA LYS A 10 15.35 1.42 -9.47
C LYS A 10 16.16 2.58 -8.85
N ARG A 11 15.96 3.81 -9.33
CA ARG A 11 16.64 5.02 -8.84
C ARG A 11 16.01 5.61 -7.57
N ALA A 12 14.79 5.23 -7.17
CA ALA A 12 14.22 5.65 -5.89
C ALA A 12 14.93 5.00 -4.68
N SER A 13 15.61 3.88 -4.92
CA SER A 13 16.56 3.22 -4.01
C SER A 13 18.01 3.62 -4.25
N ASP A 14 18.32 4.45 -5.26
CA ASP A 14 19.68 4.93 -5.47
C ASP A 14 20.04 5.95 -4.39
N ARG A 15 21.27 5.82 -3.86
CA ARG A 15 21.86 6.78 -2.91
C ARG A 15 22.00 8.20 -3.48
N SER A 16 21.79 8.40 -4.80
CA SER A 16 21.80 9.72 -5.44
C SER A 16 20.53 10.53 -5.17
N VAL A 17 19.43 9.89 -4.73
CA VAL A 17 18.24 10.59 -4.29
C VAL A 17 18.40 10.96 -2.83
N SER A 18 18.61 12.25 -2.55
CA SER A 18 18.66 12.78 -1.19
C SER A 18 17.43 12.33 -0.39
N GLU A 19 17.65 11.72 0.78
CA GLU A 19 16.58 11.31 1.70
C GLU A 19 15.61 12.45 2.04
N ILE A 20 16.09 13.68 2.02
CA ILE A 20 15.28 14.89 2.27
C ILE A 20 14.25 15.07 1.15
N SER A 21 14.65 14.84 -0.11
CA SER A 21 13.75 14.94 -1.26
C SER A 21 12.69 13.84 -1.23
N ARG A 22 13.07 12.62 -0.83
CA ARG A 22 12.14 11.50 -0.64
C ARG A 22 11.14 11.78 0.49
N LYS A 23 11.60 12.23 1.66
CA LYS A 23 10.73 12.57 2.80
C LYS A 23 9.75 13.70 2.44
N LYS A 24 10.20 14.70 1.68
CA LYS A 24 9.33 15.79 1.22
C LYS A 24 8.25 15.30 0.25
N ALA A 25 8.61 14.42 -0.68
CA ALA A 25 7.65 13.83 -1.60
C ALA A 25 6.61 12.92 -0.90
N LEU A 26 7.04 12.09 0.05
CA LEU A 26 6.13 11.27 0.85
C LEU A 26 5.15 12.12 1.67
N LYS A 27 5.63 13.23 2.25
CA LYS A 27 4.76 14.19 2.97
C LYS A 27 3.70 14.84 2.08
N VAL A 28 4.00 15.11 0.81
CA VAL A 28 3.02 15.66 -0.13
C VAL A 28 1.95 14.60 -0.46
N LEU A 29 2.37 13.37 -0.74
CA LEU A 29 1.46 12.25 -1.01
C LEU A 29 0.55 11.92 0.18
N GLU A 30 1.07 12.03 1.41
CA GLU A 30 0.28 11.81 2.63
C GLU A 30 -0.70 12.95 2.93
N LYS A 31 -0.29 14.21 2.72
CA LYS A 31 -1.12 15.38 3.05
C LYS A 31 -2.27 15.59 2.08
N GLU A 32 -2.08 15.25 0.82
CA GLU A 32 -3.05 15.54 -0.24
C GLU A 32 -4.07 14.40 -0.45
N ASP A 33 -3.97 13.30 0.31
CA ASP A 33 -4.68 12.03 0.03
C ASP A 33 -4.68 11.71 -1.48
N ALA A 34 -3.55 12.03 -2.13
CA ALA A 34 -3.50 12.18 -3.57
C ALA A 34 -3.69 10.81 -4.22
N LEU A 35 -4.81 10.64 -4.91
CA LEU A 35 -5.07 9.46 -5.73
C LEU A 35 -4.11 9.48 -6.92
N LEU A 36 -3.05 8.69 -6.84
CA LEU A 36 -2.13 8.52 -7.95
C LEU A 36 -2.72 7.53 -8.97
N PRO A 37 -2.42 7.70 -10.28
CA PRO A 37 -2.79 6.69 -11.27
C PRO A 37 -2.21 5.32 -10.90
N LYS A 38 -2.96 4.23 -11.09
CA LYS A 38 -2.56 2.86 -10.70
C LYS A 38 -1.16 2.49 -11.19
N ALA A 39 -0.85 2.77 -12.46
CA ALA A 39 0.47 2.52 -13.05
C ALA A 39 1.62 3.33 -12.40
N THR A 40 1.30 4.43 -11.72
CA THR A 40 2.26 5.18 -10.90
C THR A 40 2.47 4.47 -9.57
N VAL A 41 1.38 4.09 -8.91
CA VAL A 41 1.43 3.43 -7.60
C VAL A 41 2.10 2.07 -7.65
N LEU A 42 1.85 1.27 -8.69
CA LEU A 42 2.51 -0.03 -8.88
C LEU A 42 4.04 0.08 -9.03
N ARG A 43 4.57 1.26 -9.41
CA ARG A 43 6.01 1.53 -9.48
C ARG A 43 6.57 2.07 -8.17
N CYS A 44 5.71 2.41 -7.20
CA CYS A 44 6.11 2.69 -5.84
C CYS A 44 6.41 1.39 -5.10
N ARG A 45 7.20 1.48 -4.03
CA ARG A 45 7.18 0.47 -2.99
C ARG A 45 5.86 0.58 -2.23
N VAL A 46 4.87 -0.21 -2.63
CA VAL A 46 3.53 -0.26 -2.03
C VAL A 46 3.50 -1.33 -0.97
N ARG A 47 3.28 -0.94 0.28
CA ARG A 47 3.30 -1.88 1.40
C ARG A 47 2.19 -2.92 1.36
N TYR A 48 1.06 -2.67 0.70
CA TYR A 48 0.02 -3.70 0.55
C TYR A 48 0.53 -4.99 -0.12
N PHE A 49 1.55 -4.92 -0.97
CA PHE A 49 2.13 -6.11 -1.62
C PHE A 49 3.19 -6.83 -0.78
N THR A 50 3.62 -6.24 0.33
CA THR A 50 4.64 -6.81 1.23
C THR A 50 4.06 -7.13 2.60
N ASP A 51 3.27 -6.21 3.15
CA ASP A 51 2.62 -6.28 4.46
C ASP A 51 1.21 -6.91 4.37
N GLY A 52 0.57 -6.90 3.19
CA GLY A 52 -0.75 -7.47 2.98
C GLY A 52 -0.68 -8.98 2.72
N ALA A 53 -1.32 -9.78 3.58
CA ALA A 53 -1.22 -11.25 3.48
C ALA A 53 -2.12 -11.89 2.41
N ILE A 54 -3.31 -11.33 2.18
CA ILE A 54 -4.28 -11.80 1.18
C ILE A 54 -4.74 -10.57 0.44
N LEU A 55 -4.66 -10.59 -0.89
CA LEU A 55 -5.00 -9.49 -1.80
C LEU A 55 -6.02 -9.98 -2.83
N GLY A 56 -7.11 -9.24 -2.99
CA GLY A 56 -8.16 -9.57 -3.97
C GLY A 56 -9.38 -8.68 -3.79
N SER A 57 -10.46 -8.97 -4.50
CA SER A 57 -11.75 -8.30 -4.28
C SER A 57 -12.18 -8.43 -2.82
N GLN A 58 -13.04 -7.52 -2.37
CA GLN A 58 -13.50 -7.54 -0.98
C GLN A 58 -14.15 -8.88 -0.61
N ASP A 59 -14.94 -9.47 -1.51
CA ASP A 59 -15.62 -10.75 -1.29
C ASP A 59 -14.64 -11.92 -1.26
N PHE A 60 -13.64 -11.90 -2.14
CA PHE A 60 -12.57 -12.89 -2.11
C PHE A 60 -11.84 -12.82 -0.77
N VAL A 61 -11.41 -11.63 -0.33
CA VAL A 61 -10.72 -11.47 0.96
C VAL A 61 -11.60 -11.90 2.13
N ARG A 62 -12.91 -11.60 2.07
CA ARG A 62 -13.88 -11.98 3.11
C ARG A 62 -14.03 -13.49 3.24
N SER A 63 -13.95 -14.25 2.15
CA SER A 63 -14.06 -15.72 2.20
C SER A 63 -12.95 -16.36 3.03
N TYR A 64 -11.76 -15.73 3.11
CA TYR A 64 -10.63 -16.20 3.92
C TYR A 64 -10.65 -15.73 5.39
N ALA A 65 -11.57 -14.85 5.79
CA ALA A 65 -11.58 -14.27 7.14
C ALA A 65 -11.65 -15.33 8.25
N GLY A 66 -12.47 -16.37 8.07
CA GLY A 66 -12.61 -17.46 9.04
C GLY A 66 -11.35 -18.34 9.15
N ALA A 67 -10.72 -18.66 8.02
CA ALA A 67 -9.47 -19.42 7.99
C ALA A 67 -8.35 -18.65 8.71
N TRP A 68 -8.22 -17.35 8.39
CA TRP A 68 -7.23 -16.48 8.99
C TRP A 68 -7.44 -16.26 10.50
N GLN A 69 -8.70 -16.17 10.95
CA GLN A 69 -9.02 -16.05 12.37
C GLN A 69 -8.51 -17.27 13.16
N ARG A 70 -8.76 -18.48 12.64
CA ARG A 70 -8.31 -19.72 13.27
C ARG A 70 -6.78 -19.83 13.28
N GLU A 71 -6.14 -19.59 12.14
CA GLU A 71 -4.68 -19.67 12.01
C GLU A 71 -3.97 -18.69 12.96
N LYS A 72 -4.44 -17.44 13.03
CA LYS A 72 -3.87 -16.40 13.91
C LYS A 72 -4.44 -16.39 15.33
N LYS A 73 -5.27 -17.38 15.70
CA LYS A 73 -5.93 -17.51 17.01
C LYS A 73 -6.59 -16.20 17.49
N ARG A 74 -7.25 -15.48 16.57
CA ARG A 74 -7.87 -14.18 16.87
C ARG A 74 -9.24 -14.35 17.52
N LYS A 75 -9.55 -13.50 18.50
CA LYS A 75 -10.89 -13.45 19.14
C LYS A 75 -12.01 -13.11 18.15
N TYR A 76 -11.74 -12.25 17.16
CA TYR A 76 -12.72 -11.82 16.15
C TYR A 76 -12.15 -11.98 14.73
N PRO A 77 -13.02 -12.28 13.74
CA PRO A 77 -12.60 -12.37 12.35
C PRO A 77 -12.08 -11.00 11.86
N PRO A 78 -11.01 -10.98 11.05
CA PRO A 78 -10.55 -9.75 10.42
C PRO A 78 -11.59 -9.24 9.43
N LYS A 79 -11.70 -7.92 9.30
CA LYS A 79 -12.46 -7.28 8.23
C LYS A 79 -11.52 -7.00 7.04
N PRO A 80 -11.98 -7.16 5.78
CA PRO A 80 -11.24 -6.69 4.62
C PRO A 80 -10.94 -5.20 4.72
N ASN A 81 -9.74 -4.79 4.31
CA ASN A 81 -9.28 -3.40 4.33
C ASN A 81 -9.05 -2.94 2.90
N LEU A 82 -9.80 -1.94 2.43
CA LEU A 82 -9.62 -1.41 1.08
C LEU A 82 -8.23 -0.81 0.89
N LEU A 83 -7.68 -0.96 -0.32
CA LEU A 83 -6.41 -0.33 -0.65
C LEU A 83 -6.58 1.18 -0.80
N ARG A 84 -5.52 1.90 -0.40
CA ARG A 84 -5.44 3.36 -0.45
C ARG A 84 -4.33 3.83 -1.40
N GLY A 85 -4.32 5.11 -1.74
CA GLY A 85 -3.28 5.75 -2.57
C GLY A 85 -3.50 5.68 -4.09
N ALA A 86 -4.54 4.98 -4.56
CA ALA A 86 -5.04 5.02 -5.94
C ALA A 86 -6.53 4.65 -5.97
N ASP A 87 -7.17 4.82 -7.12
CA ASP A 87 -8.47 4.18 -7.39
C ASP A 87 -8.28 2.67 -7.64
N TRP A 88 -8.29 1.93 -6.54
CA TRP A 88 -8.19 0.47 -6.50
C TRP A 88 -9.53 -0.24 -6.61
N GLN A 89 -10.63 0.50 -6.76
CA GLN A 89 -11.99 -0.05 -6.77
C GLN A 89 -12.26 -0.87 -5.49
N ASP A 90 -12.57 -2.16 -5.63
CA ASP A 90 -12.95 -3.06 -4.53
C ASP A 90 -11.78 -3.91 -4.00
N LEU A 91 -10.55 -3.64 -4.47
CA LEU A 91 -9.38 -4.38 -4.05
C LEU A 91 -9.11 -4.14 -2.55
N ALA A 92 -8.93 -5.23 -1.82
CA ALA A 92 -8.77 -5.23 -0.38
C ALA A 92 -7.62 -6.15 0.07
N THR A 93 -7.18 -5.94 1.31
CA THR A 93 -6.30 -6.85 2.04
C THR A 93 -6.89 -7.34 3.36
N ILE A 94 -6.59 -8.58 3.75
CA ILE A 94 -7.05 -9.13 5.05
C ILE A 94 -6.37 -8.46 6.24
N GLN A 95 -5.14 -7.98 6.04
CA GLN A 95 -4.36 -7.29 7.05
C GLN A 95 -4.31 -5.80 6.71
N GLY A 96 -4.73 -4.97 7.67
CA GLY A 96 -4.58 -3.53 7.57
C GLY A 96 -3.10 -3.13 7.68
N LEU A 97 -2.73 -2.07 6.97
CA LEU A 97 -1.38 -1.51 7.09
C LEU A 97 -1.19 -0.87 8.46
N ARG A 98 -0.04 -1.17 9.09
CA ARG A 98 0.39 -0.54 10.35
C ARG A 98 1.15 0.77 10.12
N MET A 99 1.69 0.96 8.93
CA MET A 99 2.39 2.17 8.52
C MET A 99 1.79 2.75 7.24
N GLN A 100 2.39 3.81 6.74
CA GLN A 100 1.98 4.52 5.55
C GLN A 100 2.02 3.64 4.30
N VAL A 101 1.17 3.94 3.30
CA VAL A 101 1.02 3.13 2.08
C VAL A 101 2.30 3.09 1.26
N PHE A 102 2.99 4.22 1.19
CA PHE A 102 4.22 4.44 0.43
C PHE A 102 5.42 4.45 1.39
N GLY A 103 6.42 3.61 1.14
CA GLY A 103 7.61 3.53 2.00
C GLY A 103 8.60 2.45 1.61
#